data_AF-A0A7D9IQA4-F1
#
_entry.id   AF-A0A7D9IQA4-F1
#
_cell.length_a   1.000
_cell.length_b   1.000
_cell.length_c   1.000
_cell.angle_alpha   90.00
_cell.angle_beta   90.00
_cell.angle_gamma   90.00
#
_symmetry.space_group_name_H-M   'P 1'
#
loop_
_entity.id
_entity.type
_entity.pdbx_description
1 polymer ?
#
loop_
_entity_poly.entity_id
_entity_poly.type
_entity_poly.pdbx_seq_one_letter_code
_entity_poly.pdbx_strand_id
1 'polypeptide(L)'
;MAWSPAQRQRILVERDILSVYFPDRVTWLHGQTKVEIRMTTNNDNEYCLRVYLPEDFPNSVPDMVVKQSPQPMPNWENNGQTHTLTRRDGFLRICHYRASRWSSDNTLYQVFMKGRLWLEAYEAHLRTSQPLDDFLGDMQINQ
;
A
#
# COMPACT_ATOMS: atom_id res chain seq x y z
N MET A 1 -13.50 6.30 15.90
CA MET A 1 -12.15 6.01 16.44
C MET A 1 -11.55 7.32 16.93
N ALA A 2 -11.00 7.36 18.14
CA ALA A 2 -10.37 8.55 18.70
C ALA A 2 -8.89 8.24 18.95
N TRP A 3 -8.01 8.95 18.24
CA TRP A 3 -6.56 8.76 18.37
C TRP A 3 -6.04 9.22 19.73
N SER A 4 -5.13 8.44 20.31
CA SER A 4 -4.39 8.86 21.50
C SER A 4 -3.49 10.08 21.18
N PRO A 5 -3.02 10.84 22.18
CA PRO A 5 -2.08 11.94 21.96
C PRO A 5 -0.84 11.52 21.15
N ALA A 6 -0.25 10.36 21.47
CA ALA A 6 0.91 9.84 20.76
C ALA A 6 0.59 9.48 19.30
N GLN A 7 -0.57 8.88 19.04
CA GLN A 7 -1.01 8.53 17.68
C GLN A 7 -1.26 9.78 16.84
N ARG A 8 -1.86 10.82 17.42
CA ARG A 8 -2.05 12.10 16.73
C ARG A 8 -0.72 12.71 16.31
N GLN A 9 0.27 12.70 17.21
CA GLN A 9 1.61 13.18 16.87
C GLN A 9 2.24 12.34 15.76
N ARG A 10 2.09 11.02 15.80
CA ARG A 10 2.59 10.15 14.75
C ARG A 10 1.92 10.44 13.39
N ILE A 11 0.61 10.61 13.37
CA ILE A 11 -0.14 10.92 12.14
C ILE A 11 0.29 12.27 11.54
N LEU A 12 0.58 13.28 12.38
CA LEU A 12 1.12 14.56 11.90
C LEU A 12 2.47 14.38 11.21
N VAL A 13 3.38 13.61 11.80
CA VAL A 13 4.68 13.29 11.18
C VAL A 13 4.50 12.56 9.86
N GLU A 14 3.62 11.57 9.78
CA GLU A 14 3.32 10.87 8.53
C GLU A 14 2.76 11.80 7.47
N ARG A 15 1.87 12.72 7.84
CA ARG A 15 1.32 13.72 6.92
C ARG A 15 2.41 14.61 6.35
N ASP A 16 3.33 15.07 7.18
CA ASP A 16 4.43 15.93 6.74
C ASP A 16 5.34 15.16 5.78
N ILE A 17 5.72 13.92 6.11
CA ILE A 17 6.50 13.04 5.22
C ILE A 17 5.79 12.84 3.88
N LEU A 18 4.52 12.42 3.89
CA LEU A 18 3.78 12.14 2.66
C LEU A 18 3.58 13.39 1.81
N SER A 19 3.42 14.57 2.42
CA SER A 19 3.28 15.83 1.69
C SER A 19 4.55 16.22 0.92
N VAL A 20 5.73 15.85 1.43
CA VAL A 20 7.02 16.08 0.77
C VAL A 20 7.21 15.13 -0.42
N TYR A 21 6.92 13.83 -0.23
CA TYR A 21 7.18 12.82 -1.26
C TYR A 21 6.07 12.70 -2.31
N PHE A 22 4.84 13.08 -1.97
CA PHE A 22 3.67 12.97 -2.84
C PHE A 22 2.85 14.28 -2.86
N PRO A 23 3.46 15.41 -3.25
CA PRO A 23 2.78 16.71 -3.25
C PRO A 23 1.52 16.66 -4.11
N ASP A 24 0.42 17.21 -3.59
CA ASP A 24 -0.91 17.27 -4.23
C ASP A 24 -1.52 15.92 -4.65
N ARG A 25 -0.95 14.80 -4.19
CA ARG A 25 -1.39 13.43 -4.51
C ARG A 25 -1.99 12.69 -3.32
N VAL A 26 -1.91 13.25 -2.11
CA VAL A 26 -2.36 12.61 -0.86
C VAL A 26 -3.75 13.10 -0.46
N THR A 27 -4.66 12.17 -0.18
CA THR A 27 -5.98 12.47 0.41
C THR A 27 -6.16 11.70 1.71
N TRP A 28 -6.46 12.41 2.80
CA TRP A 28 -6.80 11.81 4.10
C TRP A 28 -8.31 11.73 4.28
N LEU A 29 -8.84 10.58 4.69
CA LEU A 29 -10.27 10.31 4.77
C LEU A 29 -10.69 9.81 6.16
N HIS A 30 -11.99 9.90 6.46
CA HIS A 30 -12.63 9.31 7.65
C HIS A 30 -11.89 9.58 8.97
N GLY A 31 -11.66 10.86 9.29
CA GLY A 31 -10.94 11.22 10.52
C GLY A 31 -9.49 10.74 10.54
N GLN A 32 -8.82 10.71 9.38
CA GLN A 32 -7.42 10.30 9.20
C GLN A 32 -7.17 8.81 9.47
N THR A 33 -8.20 7.97 9.35
CA THR A 33 -8.07 6.50 9.46
C THR A 33 -7.77 5.83 8.12
N LYS A 34 -7.88 6.57 7.01
CA LYS A 34 -7.51 6.10 5.68
C LYS A 34 -6.72 7.18 4.94
N VAL A 35 -5.77 6.74 4.12
CA VAL A 35 -4.94 7.59 3.29
C VAL A 35 -4.96 7.06 1.88
N GLU A 36 -5.21 7.93 0.91
CA GLU A 36 -5.14 7.60 -0.52
C GLU A 36 -4.00 8.36 -1.16
N ILE A 37 -3.25 7.68 -2.04
CA ILE A 37 -2.20 8.30 -2.84
C ILE A 37 -2.38 7.89 -4.30
N ARG A 38 -2.41 8.90 -5.17
CA ARG A 38 -2.31 8.73 -6.62
C ARG A 38 -0.87 8.42 -7.01
N MET A 39 -0.68 7.31 -7.72
CA MET A 39 0.62 6.84 -8.18
C MET A 39 0.62 6.69 -9.69
N THR A 40 1.77 7.01 -10.29
CA THR A 40 2.00 6.83 -11.71
C THR A 40 3.14 5.82 -11.86
N THR A 41 2.90 4.71 -12.54
CA THR A 41 3.94 3.71 -12.81
C THR A 41 4.91 4.19 -13.89
N ASN A 42 5.98 3.45 -14.15
CA ASN A 42 6.95 3.80 -15.19
C ASN A 42 6.38 3.73 -16.62
N ASN A 43 5.23 3.07 -16.81
CA ASN A 43 4.50 3.03 -18.08
C ASN A 43 3.41 4.12 -18.18
N ASP A 44 3.51 5.19 -17.37
CA ASP A 44 2.56 6.31 -17.32
C ASP A 44 1.11 5.95 -16.93
N ASN A 45 0.90 4.74 -16.40
CA ASN A 45 -0.41 4.30 -15.91
C ASN A 45 -0.69 4.87 -14.51
N GLU A 46 -1.84 5.51 -14.33
CA GLU A 46 -2.27 6.08 -13.05
C GLU A 46 -3.11 5.09 -12.23
N TYR A 47 -2.71 4.92 -10.97
CA TYR A 47 -3.38 4.10 -9.97
C TYR A 47 -3.69 4.94 -8.73
N CYS A 48 -4.65 4.49 -7.94
CA CYS A 48 -4.86 5.00 -6.58
C CYS A 48 -4.67 3.85 -5.59
N LEU A 49 -3.70 4.01 -4.68
CA LEU A 49 -3.52 3.12 -3.54
C LEU A 49 -4.22 3.72 -2.33
N ARG A 50 -4.94 2.88 -1.58
CA ARG A 50 -5.54 3.27 -0.30
C ARG A 50 -4.93 2.44 0.82
N VAL A 51 -4.45 3.12 1.84
CA VAL A 51 -3.99 2.54 3.10
C VAL A 51 -5.03 2.77 4.19
N TYR A 52 -5.31 1.72 4.98
CA TYR A 52 -6.18 1.75 6.14
C TYR A 52 -5.33 1.65 7.40
N LEU A 53 -5.38 2.66 8.25
CA LEU A 53 -4.65 2.66 9.50
C LEU A 53 -5.38 1.77 10.53
N PRO A 54 -4.68 0.87 11.22
CA PRO A 54 -5.26 0.08 12.31
C PRO A 54 -5.49 0.96 13.53
N GLU A 55 -6.33 0.51 14.46
CA GLU A 55 -6.70 1.30 15.63
C GLU A 55 -5.52 1.61 16.56
N ASP A 56 -4.52 0.74 16.56
CA ASP A 56 -3.30 0.82 17.36
C ASP A 56 -2.10 1.33 16.56
N PHE A 57 -2.30 1.89 15.36
CA PHE A 57 -1.21 2.47 14.55
C PHE A 57 -0.34 3.39 15.40
N PRO A 58 1.02 3.30 15.33
CA PRO A 58 1.83 2.53 14.39
C PRO A 58 2.21 1.11 14.86
N ASN A 59 1.58 0.55 15.89
CA ASN A 59 2.02 -0.73 16.45
C ASN A 59 1.67 -1.93 15.56
N SER A 60 0.59 -1.85 14.79
CA SER A 60 0.23 -2.86 13.79
C SER A 60 0.43 -2.36 12.37
N VAL A 61 0.66 -3.32 11.46
CA VAL A 61 0.77 -3.10 10.02
C VAL A 61 -0.56 -2.56 9.47
N PRO A 62 -0.55 -1.47 8.68
CA PRO A 62 -1.75 -1.02 8.00
C PRO A 62 -2.10 -1.89 6.79
N ASP A 63 -3.35 -1.85 6.36
CA ASP A 63 -3.76 -2.57 5.15
C ASP A 63 -3.64 -1.69 3.92
N MET A 64 -3.25 -2.26 2.79
CA MET A 64 -3.17 -1.54 1.52
C MET A 64 -3.99 -2.23 0.44
N VAL A 65 -4.74 -1.45 -0.34
CA VAL A 65 -5.54 -1.92 -1.47
C VAL A 65 -5.28 -1.08 -2.72
N VAL A 66 -5.51 -1.68 -3.89
CA VAL A 66 -5.62 -0.95 -5.15
C VAL A 66 -7.06 -0.44 -5.30
N LYS A 67 -7.25 0.86 -5.07
CA LYS A 67 -8.56 1.51 -5.04
C LYS A 67 -9.06 1.90 -6.43
N GLN A 68 -8.16 2.29 -7.32
CA GLN A 68 -8.40 2.60 -8.72
C GLN A 68 -7.22 2.12 -9.56
N SER A 69 -7.52 1.67 -10.78
CA SER A 69 -6.57 1.13 -11.75
C SER A 69 -7.05 1.46 -13.17
N PRO A 70 -6.15 1.60 -14.16
CA PRO A 70 -6.54 1.80 -15.57
C PRO A 70 -7.33 0.61 -16.14
N GLN A 71 -7.01 -0.60 -15.68
CA GLN A 71 -7.67 -1.85 -16.08
C GLN A 71 -8.38 -2.48 -14.88
N PRO A 72 -9.48 -3.24 -15.09
CA PRO A 72 -10.12 -3.97 -14.01
C PRO A 72 -9.12 -4.87 -13.26
N MET A 73 -9.08 -4.74 -11.93
CA MET A 73 -8.21 -5.58 -11.11
C MET A 73 -8.66 -7.05 -11.19
N PRO A 74 -7.72 -8.00 -11.32
CA PRO A 74 -8.06 -9.42 -11.36
C PRO A 74 -8.70 -9.88 -10.05
N ASN A 75 -9.47 -10.97 -10.11
CA ASN A 75 -10.09 -11.56 -8.93
C ASN A 75 -9.15 -12.49 -8.17
N TRP A 76 -7.95 -12.01 -7.84
CA TRP A 76 -6.99 -12.74 -7.02
C TRP A 76 -7.28 -12.54 -5.54
N GLU A 77 -7.25 -13.63 -4.78
CA GLU A 77 -7.44 -13.61 -3.33
C GLU A 77 -6.51 -14.63 -2.68
N ASN A 78 -5.83 -14.23 -1.61
CA ASN A 78 -4.92 -15.08 -0.82
C ASN A 78 -3.93 -15.88 -1.67
N ASN A 79 -3.28 -15.22 -2.63
CA ASN A 79 -2.36 -15.85 -3.55
C ASN A 79 -0.94 -15.29 -3.38
N GLY A 80 -0.04 -16.13 -2.87
CA GLY A 80 1.37 -15.79 -2.64
C GLY A 80 2.14 -15.39 -3.90
N GLN A 81 1.89 -16.03 -5.05
CA GLN A 81 2.57 -15.70 -6.32
C GLN A 81 2.20 -14.32 -6.86
N THR A 82 1.08 -13.77 -6.40
CA THR A 82 0.59 -12.44 -6.78
C THR A 82 0.70 -11.43 -5.65
N HIS A 83 1.19 -11.85 -4.47
CA HIS A 83 1.23 -11.04 -3.25
C HIS A 83 -0.11 -10.38 -2.93
N THR A 84 -1.21 -11.12 -3.08
CA THR A 84 -2.57 -10.64 -2.79
C THR A 84 -3.15 -11.32 -1.56
N LEU A 85 -3.98 -10.59 -0.84
CA LEU A 85 -4.66 -11.04 0.38
C LEU A 85 -6.19 -11.01 0.15
N THR A 86 -6.96 -11.52 1.12
CA THR A 86 -8.42 -11.35 1.12
C THR A 86 -8.79 -9.89 0.88
N ARG A 87 -9.71 -9.65 -0.06
CA ARG A 87 -10.19 -8.31 -0.42
C ARG A 87 -10.67 -7.53 0.80
N ARG A 88 -10.50 -6.21 0.74
CA ARG A 88 -10.99 -5.27 1.75
C ARG A 88 -11.85 -4.22 1.09
N ASP A 89 -13.08 -4.07 1.58
CA ASP A 89 -14.12 -3.20 1.00
C ASP A 89 -14.35 -3.45 -0.52
N GLY A 90 -14.22 -4.70 -0.96
CA GLY A 90 -14.34 -5.10 -2.37
C GLY A 90 -13.10 -4.78 -3.24
N PHE A 91 -12.08 -4.12 -2.70
CA PHE A 91 -10.84 -3.81 -3.41
C PHE A 91 -9.79 -4.92 -3.25
N LEU A 92 -8.94 -5.08 -4.27
CA LEU A 92 -7.82 -6.02 -4.24
C LEU A 92 -6.82 -5.56 -3.17
N ARG A 93 -6.61 -6.39 -2.16
CA ARG A 93 -5.66 -6.13 -1.07
C ARG A 93 -4.30 -6.72 -1.42
N ILE A 94 -3.25 -5.93 -1.22
CA ILE A 94 -1.88 -6.30 -1.57
C ILE A 94 -1.03 -6.48 -0.31
N CYS A 95 -0.24 -7.55 -0.30
CA CYS A 95 0.79 -7.79 0.71
C CYS A 95 1.95 -6.82 0.47
N HIS A 96 2.53 -6.31 1.55
CA HIS A 96 3.61 -5.30 1.47
C HIS A 96 4.54 -5.34 2.70
N TYR A 97 4.02 -5.77 3.86
CA TYR A 97 4.80 -6.13 5.04
C TYR A 97 4.30 -7.43 5.66
N ARG A 98 5.24 -8.20 6.22
CA ARG A 98 4.93 -9.26 7.20
C ARG A 98 4.87 -8.63 8.58
N ALA A 99 3.90 -9.04 9.41
CA ALA A 99 3.73 -8.53 10.77
C ALA A 99 5.01 -8.67 11.62
N SER A 100 5.76 -9.77 11.47
CA SER A 100 7.03 -10.01 12.17
C SER A 100 8.19 -9.09 11.77
N ARG A 101 8.05 -8.35 10.67
CA ARG A 101 9.06 -7.41 10.16
C ARG A 101 8.62 -5.94 10.29
N TRP A 102 7.41 -5.72 10.76
CA TRP A 102 6.90 -4.39 11.02
C TRP A 102 7.40 -3.86 12.35
N SER A 103 7.73 -2.59 12.35
CA SER A 103 8.06 -1.84 13.56
C SER A 103 7.31 -0.51 13.52
N SER A 104 7.10 0.08 14.69
CA SER A 104 6.54 1.43 14.76
C SER A 104 7.42 2.47 14.07
N ASP A 105 8.70 2.20 13.79
CA ASP A 105 9.58 3.11 13.04
C ASP A 105 9.28 3.15 11.53
N ASN A 106 8.54 2.17 11.00
CA ASN A 106 8.18 2.15 9.58
C ASN A 106 7.16 3.22 9.23
N THR A 107 7.39 3.95 8.14
CA THR A 107 6.54 5.07 7.73
C THR A 107 5.51 4.69 6.68
N LEU A 108 4.45 5.48 6.55
CA LEU A 108 3.47 5.33 5.47
C LEU A 108 4.13 5.54 4.10
N TYR A 109 5.16 6.39 4.01
CA TYR A 109 5.96 6.49 2.78
C TYR A 109 6.52 5.12 2.36
N GLN A 110 7.14 4.39 3.29
CA GLN A 110 7.69 3.05 3.00
C GLN A 110 6.58 2.06 2.59
N VAL A 111 5.42 2.10 3.26
CA VAL A 111 4.23 1.31 2.90
C VAL A 111 3.80 1.59 1.47
N PHE A 112 3.63 2.86 1.12
CA PHE A 112 3.23 3.28 -0.22
C PHE A 112 4.27 2.93 -1.28
N MET A 113 5.56 3.02 -0.98
CA MET A 113 6.61 2.60 -1.91
C MET A 113 6.61 1.09 -2.17
N LYS A 114 6.30 0.25 -1.19
CA LYS A 114 6.07 -1.19 -1.42
C LYS A 114 4.85 -1.42 -2.33
N GLY A 115 3.80 -0.62 -2.16
CA GLY A 115 2.65 -0.63 -3.06
C GLY A 115 3.00 -0.22 -4.49
N ARG A 116 3.84 0.80 -4.66
CA ARG A 116 4.36 1.20 -5.98
C ARG A 116 5.13 0.06 -6.64
N LEU A 117 6.02 -0.61 -5.92
CA LEU A 117 6.75 -1.76 -6.45
C LEU A 117 5.82 -2.89 -6.90
N TRP A 118 4.75 -3.16 -6.13
CA TRP A 118 3.73 -4.11 -6.54
C TRP A 118 3.04 -3.69 -7.85
N LEU A 119 2.70 -2.41 -8.02
CA LEU A 119 2.11 -1.90 -9.26
C LEU A 119 3.06 -2.05 -10.46
N GLU A 120 4.36 -1.78 -10.30
CA GLU A 120 5.34 -2.00 -11.37
C GLU A 120 5.45 -3.49 -11.76
N ALA A 121 5.44 -4.39 -10.77
CA ALA A 121 5.44 -5.82 -11.02
C ALA A 121 4.14 -6.28 -11.70
N TYR A 122 3.00 -5.71 -11.32
CA TYR A 122 1.72 -5.97 -11.96
C TYR A 122 1.72 -5.53 -13.43
N GLU A 123 2.25 -4.35 -13.75
CA GLU A 123 2.45 -3.89 -15.12
C GLU A 123 3.36 -4.83 -15.94
N ALA A 124 4.46 -5.29 -15.33
CA ALA A 124 5.35 -6.27 -15.97
C ALA A 124 4.64 -7.61 -16.24
N HIS A 125 3.83 -8.08 -15.28
CA HIS A 125 2.99 -9.26 -15.43
C HIS A 125 1.98 -9.10 -16.58
N LEU A 126 1.26 -7.97 -16.65
CA LEU A 126 0.31 -7.72 -17.74
C LEU A 126 0.95 -7.79 -19.13
N ARG A 127 2.22 -7.37 -19.24
CA ARG A 127 2.96 -7.38 -20.51
C ARG A 127 3.53 -8.75 -20.88
N THR A 128 3.95 -9.54 -19.89
CA THR A 128 4.78 -10.75 -20.10
C THR A 128 4.06 -12.06 -19.75
N SER A 129 2.96 -11.98 -19.01
CA SER A 129 2.29 -13.10 -18.35
C SER A 129 3.15 -13.87 -17.34
N GLN A 130 4.34 -13.39 -16.99
CA GLN A 130 5.18 -14.00 -15.95
C GLN A 130 4.62 -13.71 -14.56
N PRO A 131 4.75 -14.63 -13.58
CA PRO A 131 4.31 -14.39 -12.20
C PRO A 131 4.81 -13.06 -11.62
N LEU A 132 3.98 -12.37 -10.82
CA LEU A 132 4.40 -11.11 -10.17
C LEU A 132 5.64 -11.34 -9.28
N ASP A 133 5.71 -12.50 -8.63
CA ASP A 133 6.79 -12.87 -7.73
C ASP A 133 8.17 -12.76 -8.40
N ASP A 134 8.29 -13.08 -9.69
CA ASP A 134 9.54 -13.01 -10.46
C ASP A 134 10.07 -11.56 -10.58
N PHE A 135 9.21 -10.55 -10.43
CA PHE A 135 9.56 -9.14 -10.46
C PHE A 135 9.72 -8.53 -9.05
N LEU A 136 9.31 -9.26 -8.02
CA LEU A 136 9.22 -8.80 -6.65
C LEU A 136 10.35 -9.36 -5.78
N GLY A 137 11.57 -9.41 -6.31
CA GLY A 137 12.75 -9.96 -5.62
C GLY A 137 12.93 -9.46 -4.18
N ASP A 138 12.69 -8.17 -3.91
CA ASP A 138 12.79 -7.59 -2.55
C ASP A 138 11.57 -7.85 -1.64
N MET A 139 10.45 -8.36 -2.20
CA MET A 139 9.36 -8.96 -1.41
C MET A 139 9.51 -10.49 -1.27
N GLN A 140 10.36 -11.12 -2.09
CA GLN A 140 10.73 -12.54 -2.01
C GLN A 140 11.83 -12.86 -0.99
N ILE A 141 12.78 -11.94 -0.70
CA ILE A 141 13.96 -12.20 0.17
C ILE A 141 13.61 -12.57 1.63
N ASN A 142 12.33 -12.59 2.00
CA ASN A 142 11.90 -13.11 3.28
C ASN A 142 10.76 -14.11 3.12
N GLN A 143 10.92 -15.18 2.33
CA GLN A 143 10.06 -16.36 2.49
C GLN A 143 10.29 -17.01 3.85
#